data_AF-A0A7S2MM45-F1
#
_entry.id   AF-A0A7S2MM45-F1
#
_cell.length_a   1.000
_cell.length_b   1.000
_cell.length_c   1.000
_cell.angle_alpha   90.00
_cell.angle_beta   90.00
_cell.angle_gamma   90.00
#
_symmetry.space_group_name_H-M   'P 1'
#
loop_
_entity.id
_entity.type
_entity.pdbx_description
1 polymer ?
#
loop_
_entity_poly.entity_id
_entity_poly.type
_entity_poly.pdbx_seq_one_letter_code
_entity_poly.pdbx_strand_id
1 'polypeptide(L)'
;DGKLTQQLYETLRTLNVSGYEVVALTHTTTGRLSKKDQCTLKVSDYAAEISDASDEAVVSQIPARVGSSSPDTEKKEKQRHIKKPPRMKILSRLTLIAQQADDVASLAIQGIGSSYDIVAVQPESAAAFEAACEHGVADLISIDCSQRLPYHVSRKPIEAAIARGLRFEICYAPALRDPFARRYLV
;
A
#
# COMPACT_ATOMS: atom_id res chain seq x y z
N ASP A 1 -14.14 3.07 -17.91
CA ASP A 1 -13.11 2.10 -17.44
C ASP A 1 -11.70 2.36 -17.94
N GLY A 2 -11.43 2.69 -19.21
CA GLY A 2 -10.04 2.86 -19.70
C GLY A 2 -9.17 3.95 -19.04
N LYS A 3 -9.73 5.08 -18.59
CA LYS A 3 -8.96 6.16 -17.96
C LYS A 3 -8.34 5.77 -16.60
N LEU A 4 -9.08 5.01 -15.79
CA LEU A 4 -8.60 4.56 -14.48
C LEU A 4 -7.45 3.57 -14.63
N THR A 5 -7.54 2.69 -15.64
CA THR A 5 -6.48 1.76 -15.98
C THR A 5 -5.21 2.48 -16.43
N GLN A 6 -5.34 3.52 -17.26
CA GLN A 6 -4.19 4.33 -17.69
C GLN A 6 -3.48 5.02 -16.51
N GLN A 7 -4.25 5.65 -15.61
CA GLN A 7 -3.69 6.31 -14.41
C GLN A 7 -2.97 5.32 -13.49
N LEU A 8 -3.49 4.10 -13.37
CA LEU A 8 -2.83 3.03 -12.62
C LEU A 8 -1.46 2.69 -13.22
N TYR A 9 -1.37 2.52 -14.53
CA TYR A 9 -0.09 2.21 -15.20
C TYR A 9 0.93 3.35 -15.09
N GLU A 10 0.50 4.60 -15.24
CA GLU A 10 1.36 5.78 -15.04
C GLU A 10 1.89 5.82 -13.59
N THR A 11 1.05 5.49 -12.62
CA THR A 11 1.45 5.40 -11.20
C THR A 11 2.46 4.27 -10.97
N LEU A 12 2.21 3.08 -11.51
CA LEU A 12 3.11 1.92 -11.38
C LEU A 12 4.48 2.21 -12.03
N ARG A 13 4.49 2.84 -13.21
CA ARG A 13 5.72 3.31 -13.86
C ARG A 13 6.47 4.30 -12.97
N THR A 14 5.77 5.27 -12.40
CA THR A 14 6.38 6.27 -11.50
C THR A 14 7.00 5.62 -10.26
N LEU A 15 6.30 4.66 -9.64
CA LEU A 15 6.83 3.90 -8.50
C LEU A 15 8.08 3.10 -8.89
N ASN A 16 8.10 2.50 -10.07
CA ASN A 16 9.25 1.72 -10.56
C ASN A 16 10.48 2.60 -10.76
N VAL A 17 10.32 3.75 -11.42
CA VAL A 17 11.40 4.74 -11.62
C VAL A 17 11.88 5.32 -10.29
N SER A 18 11.00 5.44 -9.30
CA SER A 18 11.33 5.90 -7.94
C SER A 18 12.06 4.85 -7.10
N GLY A 19 12.24 3.62 -7.62
CA GLY A 19 13.00 2.55 -6.96
C GLY A 19 12.17 1.60 -6.09
N TYR A 20 10.84 1.61 -6.18
CA TYR A 20 10.00 0.63 -5.49
C TYR A 20 10.04 -0.71 -6.23
N GLU A 21 10.52 -1.75 -5.54
CA GLU A 21 10.63 -3.10 -6.11
C GLU A 21 9.37 -3.94 -5.94
N VAL A 22 8.56 -3.65 -4.91
CA VAL A 22 7.33 -4.41 -4.60
C VAL A 22 6.19 -3.42 -4.37
N VAL A 23 5.07 -3.65 -5.05
CA VAL A 23 3.84 -2.86 -4.91
C VAL A 23 2.67 -3.80 -4.68
N ALA A 24 1.81 -3.46 -3.73
CA ALA A 24 0.56 -4.18 -3.51
C ALA A 24 -0.62 -3.37 -4.03
N LEU A 25 -1.46 -3.98 -4.87
CA LEU A 25 -2.71 -3.38 -5.34
C LEU A 25 -3.82 -3.71 -4.36
N THR A 26 -4.39 -2.66 -3.78
CA THR A 26 -5.43 -2.78 -2.74
C THR A 26 -6.82 -2.88 -3.35
N HIS A 27 -7.54 -3.94 -3.00
CA HIS A 27 -8.99 -4.04 -3.12
C HIS A 27 -9.61 -3.76 -1.76
N THR A 28 -10.48 -2.75 -1.69
CA THR A 28 -11.17 -2.38 -0.46
C THR A 28 -12.63 -2.81 -0.52
N THR A 29 -13.11 -3.44 0.54
CA THR A 29 -14.52 -3.86 0.68
C THR A 29 -14.99 -3.58 2.10
N THR A 30 -16.30 -3.45 2.28
CA THR A 30 -16.91 -3.03 3.55
C THR A 30 -17.94 -4.06 4.02
N GLY A 31 -17.90 -4.38 5.31
CA GLY A 31 -18.81 -5.32 5.93
C GLY A 31 -18.51 -6.78 5.57
N ARG A 32 -19.51 -7.66 5.75
CA ARG A 32 -19.33 -9.10 5.60
C ARG A 32 -18.89 -9.50 4.18
N LEU A 33 -17.77 -10.22 4.12
CA LEU A 33 -17.21 -10.73 2.88
C LEU A 33 -18.10 -11.80 2.22
N SER A 34 -18.07 -11.80 0.89
CA SER A 34 -18.79 -12.74 0.04
C SER A 34 -17.90 -13.21 -1.13
N LYS A 35 -18.33 -14.24 -1.87
CA LYS A 35 -17.54 -14.78 -3.00
C LYS A 35 -17.15 -13.74 -4.07
N LYS A 36 -17.89 -12.63 -4.19
CA LYS A 36 -17.56 -11.53 -5.11
C LYS A 36 -16.25 -10.81 -4.73
N ASP A 37 -15.86 -10.90 -3.46
CA ASP A 37 -14.69 -10.21 -2.90
C ASP A 37 -13.41 -11.04 -3.06
N GLN A 38 -13.48 -12.21 -3.72
CA GLN A 38 -12.33 -13.04 -4.04
C GLN A 38 -11.38 -12.31 -5.00
N CYS A 39 -10.08 -12.48 -4.81
CA CYS A 39 -9.07 -11.82 -5.64
C CYS A 39 -9.20 -12.28 -7.11
N THR A 40 -9.41 -11.33 -8.01
CA THR A 40 -9.45 -11.55 -9.46
C THR A 40 -8.19 -11.05 -10.18
N LEU A 41 -7.28 -10.38 -9.46
CA LEU A 41 -6.08 -9.78 -10.03
C LEU A 41 -5.19 -10.86 -10.68
N LYS A 42 -4.85 -10.65 -11.94
CA LYS A 42 -3.85 -11.46 -12.65
C LYS A 42 -2.57 -10.64 -12.78
N VAL A 43 -1.51 -11.10 -12.13
CA VAL A 43 -0.19 -10.44 -12.14
C VAL A 43 0.37 -10.29 -13.57
N SER A 44 -0.01 -11.19 -14.48
CA SER A 44 0.35 -11.13 -15.90
C SER A 44 -0.09 -9.84 -16.59
N ASP A 45 -1.22 -9.27 -16.17
CA ASP A 45 -1.85 -8.14 -16.85
C ASP A 45 -0.99 -6.88 -16.69
N TYR A 46 -0.26 -6.79 -15.58
CA TYR A 46 0.62 -5.66 -15.26
C TYR A 46 2.09 -5.92 -15.62
N ALA A 47 2.47 -7.18 -15.87
CA ALA A 47 3.84 -7.59 -16.12
C ALA A 47 4.42 -7.13 -17.46
N ALA A 48 3.58 -6.93 -18.49
CA ALA A 48 3.99 -6.55 -19.83
C ALA A 48 4.25 -5.03 -19.96
N GLU A 49 3.43 -4.21 -19.31
CA GLU A 49 3.56 -2.75 -19.41
C GLU A 49 4.70 -2.16 -18.55
N ILE A 50 5.14 -2.90 -17.52
CA ILE A 50 6.21 -2.45 -16.61
C ILE A 50 7.60 -2.78 -17.16
N SER A 51 7.76 -3.82 -17.98
CA SER A 51 9.06 -4.14 -18.60
C SER A 51 9.56 -3.05 -19.55
N ASP A 52 8.66 -2.44 -20.32
CA ASP A 52 9.03 -1.42 -21.31
C ASP A 52 9.47 -0.10 -20.66
N ALA A 53 9.05 0.16 -19.41
CA ALA A 53 9.44 1.36 -18.67
C ALA A 53 10.92 1.37 -18.25
N SER A 54 11.53 0.19 -18.13
CA SER A 54 12.91 0.05 -17.67
C SER A 54 13.97 0.33 -18.74
N ASP A 55 13.55 0.42 -20.01
CA ASP A 55 14.43 0.69 -21.15
C ASP A 55 14.40 2.17 -21.60
N GLU A 56 13.31 2.91 -21.36
CA GLU A 56 13.15 4.33 -21.77
C GLU A 56 13.54 5.36 -20.68
N ALA A 57 13.27 5.08 -19.40
CA ALA A 57 13.34 6.10 -18.34
C ALA A 57 14.76 6.42 -17.81
N VAL A 58 15.79 5.69 -18.22
CA VAL A 58 17.17 5.87 -17.69
C VAL A 58 17.92 7.01 -18.41
N VAL A 59 17.40 7.54 -19.53
CA VAL A 59 18.12 8.52 -20.36
C VAL A 59 17.73 9.98 -20.08
N SER A 60 16.61 10.27 -19.40
CA SER A 60 16.22 11.67 -19.21
C SER A 60 15.58 11.93 -17.85
N GLN A 61 16.02 13.03 -17.23
CA GLN A 61 15.40 13.70 -16.07
C GLN A 61 15.86 13.24 -14.67
N ILE A 62 17.16 13.40 -14.39
CA ILE A 62 17.56 13.93 -13.07
C ILE A 62 17.68 15.45 -13.23
N PRO A 63 16.87 16.28 -12.56
CA PRO A 63 17.10 17.72 -12.58
C PRO A 63 18.45 18.01 -11.93
N ALA A 64 19.33 18.69 -12.68
CA ALA A 64 20.61 19.15 -12.18
C ALA A 64 20.39 19.99 -10.91
N ARG A 65 20.97 19.56 -9.79
CA ARG A 65 21.11 20.41 -8.60
C ARG A 65 21.84 21.68 -9.02
N VAL A 66 21.18 22.82 -8.91
CA VAL A 66 21.79 24.15 -9.09
C VAL A 66 22.86 24.31 -8.02
N GLY A 67 24.12 24.11 -8.41
CA GLY A 67 25.30 24.44 -7.64
C GLY A 67 26.03 25.57 -8.34
N SER A 68 26.04 26.75 -7.75
CA SER A 68 26.87 27.89 -8.16
C SER A 68 28.34 27.57 -7.92
N SER A 69 29.15 27.43 -8.96
CA SER A 69 30.59 27.77 -8.94
C SER A 69 31.22 27.71 -10.35
N SER A 70 32.15 28.65 -10.57
CA SER A 70 32.91 29.01 -11.77
C SER A 70 33.84 27.89 -12.31
N PRO A 71 34.50 28.08 -13.48
CA PRO A 71 34.93 27.00 -14.37
C PRO A 71 36.34 26.45 -14.05
N ASP A 72 36.66 25.37 -14.76
CA ASP A 72 37.99 24.74 -14.94
C ASP A 72 38.39 23.65 -13.94
N THR A 73 37.84 22.45 -14.11
CA THR A 73 38.62 21.19 -14.04
C THR A 73 37.89 20.08 -14.81
N GLU A 74 38.45 19.63 -15.93
CA GLU A 74 37.99 18.43 -16.64
C GLU A 74 38.11 17.20 -15.72
N LYS A 75 36.98 16.74 -15.17
CA LYS A 75 36.89 15.47 -14.46
C LYS A 75 36.15 14.47 -15.34
N LYS A 76 36.87 13.43 -15.77
CA LYS A 76 36.31 12.21 -16.40
C LYS A 76 35.11 11.72 -15.61
N GLU A 77 33.93 11.92 -16.20
CA GLU A 77 32.65 11.47 -15.67
C GLU A 77 32.63 9.94 -15.75
N LYS A 78 32.96 9.28 -14.64
CA LYS A 78 32.72 7.84 -14.50
C LYS A 78 31.21 7.63 -14.60
N GLN A 79 30.74 7.18 -15.76
CA GLN A 79 29.38 6.69 -15.96
C GLN A 79 29.06 5.70 -14.85
N ARG A 80 28.27 6.16 -13.87
CA ARG A 80 27.73 5.32 -12.82
C ARG A 80 26.90 4.28 -13.55
N HIS A 81 27.31 3.02 -13.48
CA HIS A 81 26.47 1.92 -13.94
C HIS A 81 25.17 1.96 -13.14
N ILE A 82 24.12 2.54 -13.73
CA ILE A 82 22.77 2.47 -13.17
C ILE A 82 22.32 1.04 -13.43
N LYS A 83 22.33 0.22 -12.38
CA LYS A 83 21.77 -1.15 -12.45
C LYS A 83 20.31 -1.00 -12.86
N LYS A 84 19.90 -1.68 -13.95
CA LYS A 84 18.50 -1.75 -14.38
C LYS A 84 17.64 -2.12 -13.15
N PRO A 85 16.58 -1.36 -12.82
CA PRO A 85 15.74 -1.71 -11.69
C PRO A 85 15.19 -3.12 -11.92
N PRO A 86 15.21 -4.00 -10.90
CA PRO A 86 14.64 -5.33 -11.03
C PRO A 86 13.15 -5.21 -11.38
N ARG A 87 12.61 -6.23 -12.09
CA ARG A 87 11.18 -6.27 -12.42
C ARG A 87 10.36 -6.07 -11.15
N MET A 88 9.58 -5.00 -11.10
CA MET A 88 8.66 -4.73 -9.99
C MET A 88 7.73 -5.93 -9.78
N LYS A 89 7.66 -6.40 -8.54
CA LYS A 89 6.73 -7.44 -8.12
C LYS A 89 5.41 -6.81 -7.70
N ILE A 90 4.32 -7.26 -8.31
CA ILE A 90 2.98 -6.84 -7.93
C ILE A 90 2.34 -7.92 -7.06
N LEU A 91 1.81 -7.48 -5.92
CA LEU A 91 1.05 -8.28 -4.96
C LEU A 91 -0.41 -7.82 -4.95
N SER A 92 -1.29 -8.72 -4.54
CA SER A 92 -2.69 -8.46 -4.29
C SER A 92 -2.93 -8.23 -2.80
N ARG A 93 -3.66 -7.17 -2.47
CA ARG A 93 -3.99 -6.83 -1.09
C ARG A 93 -5.50 -6.66 -0.92
N LEU A 94 -6.05 -7.23 0.14
CA LEU A 94 -7.41 -6.95 0.60
C LEU A 94 -7.36 -6.00 1.79
N THR A 95 -8.21 -4.97 1.79
CA THR A 95 -8.52 -4.18 2.99
C THR A 95 -10.00 -4.30 3.31
N LEU A 96 -10.33 -4.96 4.41
CA LEU A 96 -11.69 -5.07 4.90
C LEU A 96 -12.00 -3.91 5.87
N ILE A 97 -12.93 -3.04 5.50
CA ILE A 97 -13.50 -2.04 6.41
C ILE A 97 -14.55 -2.74 7.29
N ALA A 98 -14.23 -2.90 8.56
CA ALA A 98 -15.03 -3.65 9.52
C ALA A 98 -15.72 -2.71 10.51
N GLN A 99 -17.05 -2.80 10.58
CA GLN A 99 -17.85 -2.01 11.52
C GLN A 99 -18.21 -2.81 12.76
N GLN A 100 -18.32 -4.14 12.62
CA GLN A 100 -18.67 -5.05 13.71
C GLN A 100 -17.63 -6.18 13.82
N ALA A 101 -17.59 -6.87 14.97
CA ALA A 101 -16.73 -8.04 15.18
C ALA A 101 -17.04 -9.18 14.17
N ASP A 102 -18.31 -9.32 13.78
CA ASP A 102 -18.76 -10.30 12.78
C ASP A 102 -18.14 -10.10 11.39
N ASP A 103 -17.84 -8.85 11.02
CA ASP A 103 -17.19 -8.57 9.74
C ASP A 103 -15.78 -9.15 9.76
N VAL A 104 -15.05 -8.95 10.86
CA VAL A 104 -13.71 -9.51 11.06
C VAL A 104 -13.74 -11.04 11.03
N ALA A 105 -14.71 -11.66 11.71
CA ALA A 105 -14.87 -13.11 11.73
C ALA A 105 -15.11 -13.70 10.33
N SER A 106 -15.72 -12.94 9.42
CA SER A 106 -16.00 -13.38 8.04
C SER A 106 -14.72 -13.69 7.23
N LEU A 107 -13.57 -13.12 7.60
CA LEU A 107 -12.27 -13.41 6.98
C LEU A 107 -11.86 -14.87 7.12
N ALA A 108 -12.17 -15.51 8.26
CA ALA A 108 -11.80 -16.89 8.54
C ALA A 108 -12.74 -17.89 7.86
N ILE A 109 -14.01 -17.53 7.67
CA ILE A 109 -15.06 -18.46 7.22
C ILE A 109 -15.04 -18.66 5.70
N GLN A 110 -14.70 -17.61 4.94
CA GLN A 110 -14.92 -17.62 3.49
C GLN A 110 -13.68 -18.01 2.68
N GLY A 111 -12.50 -18.23 3.30
CA GLY A 111 -11.25 -18.54 2.59
C GLY A 111 -10.80 -17.45 1.60
N ILE A 112 -11.47 -16.29 1.60
CA ILE A 112 -11.21 -15.16 0.70
C ILE A 112 -9.85 -14.55 1.01
N GLY A 113 -9.48 -14.47 2.29
CA GLY A 113 -8.16 -13.97 2.71
C GLY A 113 -7.02 -14.73 2.02
N SER A 114 -7.15 -16.05 1.87
CA SER A 114 -6.16 -16.90 1.20
C SER A 114 -6.04 -16.68 -0.32
N SER A 115 -6.97 -15.93 -0.93
CA SER A 115 -6.86 -15.54 -2.35
C SER A 115 -6.00 -14.30 -2.57
N TYR A 116 -5.65 -13.58 -1.50
CA TYR A 116 -4.79 -12.39 -1.55
C TYR A 116 -3.41 -12.70 -0.99
N ASP A 117 -2.40 -11.92 -1.40
CA ASP A 117 -1.06 -12.00 -0.83
C ASP A 117 -0.97 -11.32 0.54
N ILE A 118 -1.78 -10.27 0.77
CA ILE A 118 -1.82 -9.49 2.00
C ILE A 118 -3.27 -9.22 2.40
N VAL A 119 -3.60 -9.41 3.67
CA VAL A 119 -4.92 -9.11 4.23
C VAL A 119 -4.81 -8.06 5.32
N ALA A 120 -5.53 -6.97 5.16
CA ALA A 120 -5.65 -5.89 6.12
C ALA A 120 -7.08 -5.73 6.62
N VAL A 121 -7.24 -5.33 7.88
CA VAL A 121 -8.53 -4.89 8.45
C VAL A 121 -8.42 -3.43 8.84
N GLN A 122 -9.39 -2.62 8.42
CA GLN A 122 -9.58 -1.25 8.87
C GLN A 122 -10.82 -1.21 9.78
N PRO A 123 -10.64 -1.19 11.11
CA PRO A 123 -11.77 -1.15 12.03
C PRO A 123 -12.36 0.27 12.11
N GLU A 124 -13.68 0.34 12.17
CA GLU A 124 -14.48 1.57 12.36
C GLU A 124 -15.25 1.58 13.70
N SER A 125 -15.00 0.61 14.58
CA SER A 125 -15.58 0.55 15.93
C SER A 125 -14.64 -0.12 16.92
N ALA A 126 -14.87 0.11 18.22
CA ALA A 126 -14.07 -0.51 19.28
C ALA A 126 -14.18 -2.05 19.24
N ALA A 127 -15.39 -2.57 19.00
CA ALA A 127 -15.62 -4.02 18.88
C ALA A 127 -14.90 -4.63 17.68
N ALA A 128 -14.91 -3.96 16.53
CA ALA A 128 -14.16 -4.41 15.35
C ALA A 128 -12.64 -4.35 15.59
N PHE A 129 -12.14 -3.33 16.28
CA PHE A 129 -10.73 -3.19 16.61
C PHE A 129 -10.24 -4.29 17.57
N GLU A 130 -10.99 -4.55 18.64
CA GLU A 130 -10.70 -5.65 19.58
C GLU A 130 -10.72 -7.00 18.87
N ALA A 131 -11.76 -7.28 18.07
CA ALA A 131 -11.85 -8.52 17.30
C ALA A 131 -10.69 -8.68 16.32
N ALA A 132 -10.29 -7.62 15.62
CA ALA A 132 -9.15 -7.64 14.70
C ALA A 132 -7.83 -7.97 15.42
N CYS A 133 -7.64 -7.44 16.62
CA CYS A 133 -6.44 -7.69 17.42
C CYS A 133 -6.42 -9.09 18.05
N GLU A 134 -7.54 -9.54 18.63
CA GLU A 134 -7.59 -10.74 19.45
C GLU A 134 -7.91 -12.01 18.66
N HIS A 135 -8.67 -11.89 17.58
CA HIS A 135 -9.24 -13.03 16.86
C HIS A 135 -9.03 -12.98 15.33
N GLY A 136 -8.63 -11.83 14.79
CA GLY A 136 -8.45 -11.64 13.36
C GLY A 136 -7.38 -12.55 12.73
N VAL A 137 -7.65 -13.00 11.51
CA VAL A 137 -6.71 -13.74 10.64
C VAL A 137 -5.98 -12.83 9.64
N ALA A 138 -6.02 -11.52 9.88
CA ALA A 138 -5.37 -10.53 9.03
C ALA A 138 -3.87 -10.40 9.34
N ASP A 139 -3.10 -9.97 8.35
CA ASP A 139 -1.67 -9.65 8.50
C ASP A 139 -1.48 -8.24 9.10
N LEU A 140 -2.36 -7.31 8.70
CA LEU A 140 -2.27 -5.89 9.00
C LEU A 140 -3.55 -5.35 9.64
N ILE A 141 -3.40 -4.42 10.57
CA ILE A 141 -4.48 -3.56 11.06
C ILE A 141 -4.21 -2.14 10.55
N SER A 142 -5.07 -1.65 9.66
CA SER A 142 -5.00 -0.32 9.07
C SER A 142 -5.72 0.69 9.96
N ILE A 143 -5.00 1.71 10.42
CA ILE A 143 -5.55 2.81 11.21
C ILE A 143 -5.83 4.00 10.27
N ASP A 144 -7.11 4.37 10.16
CA ASP A 144 -7.53 5.51 9.36
C ASP A 144 -7.33 6.83 10.12
N CYS A 145 -6.17 7.43 9.91
CA CYS A 145 -5.82 8.76 10.45
C CYS A 145 -6.30 9.92 9.55
N SER A 146 -7.26 9.70 8.63
CA SER A 146 -7.86 10.80 7.86
C SER A 146 -8.86 11.62 8.67
N GLN A 147 -9.38 11.01 9.74
CA GLN A 147 -10.44 11.54 10.59
C GLN A 147 -10.19 11.13 12.05
N ARG A 148 -10.96 11.72 12.98
CA ARG A 148 -10.94 11.28 14.37
C ARG A 148 -11.45 9.84 14.44
N LEU A 149 -10.64 8.94 15.01
CA LEU A 149 -11.04 7.55 15.20
C LEU A 149 -12.32 7.47 16.06
N PRO A 150 -13.31 6.65 15.66
CA PRO A 150 -14.55 6.46 16.43
C PRO A 150 -14.37 5.54 17.64
N TYR A 151 -13.14 5.11 17.94
CA TYR A 151 -12.78 4.26 19.06
C TYR A 151 -11.43 4.69 19.66
N HIS A 152 -11.18 4.24 20.88
CA HIS A 152 -9.89 4.44 21.53
C HIS A 152 -8.97 3.26 21.25
N VAL A 153 -7.75 3.55 20.80
CA VAL A 153 -6.72 2.53 20.58
C VAL A 153 -6.09 2.18 21.94
N SER A 154 -6.57 1.12 22.58
CA SER A 154 -6.09 0.68 23.89
C SER A 154 -4.86 -0.24 23.77
N ARG A 155 -3.99 -0.22 24.78
CA ARG A 155 -2.72 -0.96 24.78
C ARG A 155 -2.91 -2.47 24.74
N LYS A 156 -3.88 -3.00 25.48
CA LYS A 156 -4.07 -4.46 25.64
C LYS A 156 -4.37 -5.17 24.30
N PRO A 157 -5.33 -4.71 23.46
CA PRO A 157 -5.51 -5.26 22.11
C PRO A 157 -4.26 -5.14 21.23
N ILE A 158 -3.54 -4.01 21.29
CA ILE A 158 -2.29 -3.85 20.52
C ILE A 158 -1.27 -4.92 20.92
N GLU A 159 -1.05 -5.12 22.21
CA GLU A 159 -0.10 -6.13 22.70
C GLU A 159 -0.51 -7.55 22.26
N ALA A 160 -1.80 -7.87 22.28
CA ALA A 160 -2.33 -9.14 21.78
C ALA A 160 -2.06 -9.31 20.27
N ALA A 161 -2.31 -8.27 19.47
CA ALA A 161 -2.04 -8.28 18.04
C ALA A 161 -0.54 -8.48 17.73
N ILE A 162 0.33 -7.75 18.44
CA ILE A 162 1.79 -7.85 18.28
C ILE A 162 2.28 -9.25 18.68
N ALA A 163 1.78 -9.81 19.79
CA ALA A 163 2.16 -11.16 20.24
C ALA A 163 1.79 -12.25 19.21
N ARG A 164 0.73 -12.02 18.43
CA ARG A 164 0.30 -12.88 17.32
C ARG A 164 1.07 -12.61 16.01
N GLY A 165 1.92 -11.59 15.99
CA GLY A 165 2.73 -11.25 14.81
C GLY A 165 2.06 -10.29 13.83
N LEU A 166 0.93 -9.67 14.16
CA LEU A 166 0.29 -8.66 13.31
C LEU A 166 1.14 -7.38 13.25
N ARG A 167 0.92 -6.57 12.22
CA ARG A 167 1.50 -5.22 12.10
C ARG A 167 0.40 -4.18 11.95
N PHE A 168 0.74 -2.95 12.31
CA PHE A 168 -0.13 -1.80 12.15
C PHE A 168 0.33 -0.97 10.96
N GLU A 169 -0.62 -0.53 10.16
CA GLU A 169 -0.41 0.37 9.04
C GLU A 169 -1.08 1.71 9.30
N ILE A 170 -0.43 2.78 8.86
CA ILE A 170 -0.94 4.14 8.95
C ILE A 170 -1.15 4.68 7.54
N CYS A 171 -2.40 5.01 7.20
CA CYS A 171 -2.72 5.64 5.93
C CYS A 171 -2.39 7.13 5.98
N TYR A 172 -1.24 7.53 5.44
CA TYR A 172 -0.76 8.91 5.47
C TYR A 172 -1.22 9.77 4.28
N ALA A 173 -1.69 9.14 3.19
CA ALA A 173 -2.07 9.84 1.96
C ALA A 173 -3.11 10.97 2.17
N PRO A 174 -4.13 10.82 3.05
CA PRO A 174 -5.05 11.91 3.37
C PRO A 174 -4.36 13.16 3.92
N ALA A 175 -3.36 13.02 4.79
CA ALA A 175 -2.62 14.12 5.39
C ALA A 175 -1.76 14.94 4.40
N LEU A 176 -1.42 14.33 3.25
CA LEU A 176 -0.73 15.00 2.15
C LEU A 176 -1.67 15.85 1.30
N ARG A 177 -2.94 15.44 1.17
CA ARG A 177 -3.93 16.11 0.33
C ARG A 177 -4.70 17.20 1.07
N ASP A 178 -5.03 16.97 2.34
CA ASP A 178 -5.88 17.85 3.13
C ASP A 178 -5.19 18.29 4.43
N PRO A 179 -4.99 19.61 4.64
CA PRO A 179 -4.50 20.16 5.90
C PRO A 179 -5.35 19.82 7.13
N PHE A 180 -6.67 19.60 6.99
CA PHE A 180 -7.52 19.20 8.11
C PHE A 180 -7.25 17.75 8.53
N ALA A 181 -7.18 16.84 7.55
CA ALA A 181 -6.81 15.44 7.79
C ALA A 181 -5.44 15.30 8.47
N ARG A 182 -4.48 16.19 8.16
CA ARG A 182 -3.14 16.17 8.77
C ARG A 182 -3.15 16.22 10.29
N ARG A 183 -4.13 16.92 10.90
CA ARG A 183 -4.26 17.05 12.35
C ARG A 183 -4.60 15.75 13.06
N TYR A 184 -5.11 14.75 12.34
CA TYR A 184 -5.43 13.43 12.90
C TYR A 184 -4.28 12.43 12.74
N LEU A 185 -3.23 12.79 11.99
CA LEU A 185 -2.01 11.99 11.83
C LEU A 185 -0.91 12.40 12.83
N VAL A 186 -0.81 13.70 13.14
CA VAL A 186 0.24 14.28 14.01
C VAL A 186 -0.13 14.31 15.49
#